data_AF-A0AA97E7M5-F1
#
_entry.id   AF-A0AA97E7M5-F1
#
_cell.length_a   1.000
_cell.length_b   1.000
_cell.length_c   1.000
_cell.angle_alpha   90.00
_cell.angle_beta   90.00
_cell.angle_gamma   90.00
#
_symmetry.space_group_name_H-M   'P 1'
#
loop_
_entity.id
_entity.type
_entity.pdbx_description
1 polymer ?
#
loop_
_entity_poly.entity_id
_entity_poly.type
_entity_poly.pdbx_seq_one_letter_code
_entity_poly.pdbx_strand_id
1 'polypeptide(L)' 'MAGKQRVADIAEQQGFSDESEFVRAFRRWQGVTPARFKAQGGGRD' A
#
# COMPACT_ATOMS: atom_id res chain seq x y z
N MET A 1 -9.56 5.02 17.38
CA MET A 1 -9.72 5.49 15.99
C MET A 1 -8.90 4.57 15.11
N ALA A 2 -9.52 3.63 14.38
CA ALA A 2 -8.77 2.75 13.48
C ALA A 2 -8.30 3.58 12.28
N GLY A 3 -7.12 4.20 12.41
CA GLY A 3 -6.54 5.05 11.38
C GLY A 3 -6.30 4.23 10.13
N LYS A 4 -6.93 4.62 9.02
CA LYS A 4 -6.58 4.10 7.70
C LYS A 4 -5.11 4.46 7.45
N GLN A 5 -4.20 3.53 7.72
CA GLN A 5 -2.79 3.70 7.40
C GLN A 5 -2.66 4.05 5.92
N ARG A 6 -2.04 5.19 5.62
CA ARG A 6 -1.90 5.66 4.25
C ARG A 6 -0.76 4.90 3.59
N VAL A 7 -0.80 4.83 2.27
CA VAL A 7 0.23 4.14 1.49
C VAL A 7 1.57 4.85 1.66
N ALA A 8 1.58 6.19 1.72
CA ALA A 8 2.74 7.00 2.11
C ALA A 8 3.35 6.59 3.47
N ASP A 9 2.55 6.45 4.53
CA ASP A 9 3.09 6.05 5.86
C ASP A 9 3.78 4.67 5.80
N ILE A 10 3.23 3.74 5.01
CA ILE A 10 3.82 2.42 4.79
C ILE A 10 5.12 2.54 3.99
N ALA A 11 5.15 3.38 2.97
CA ALA A 11 6.32 3.62 2.15
C ALA A 11 7.49 4.14 3.01
N GLU A 12 7.24 5.16 3.83
CA GLU A 12 8.25 5.74 4.73
C GLU A 12 8.77 4.72 5.75
N GLN A 13 7.89 3.94 6.38
CA GLN A 13 8.28 2.87 7.32
C GLN A 13 9.15 1.79 6.69
N GLN A 14 8.93 1.51 5.41
CA GLN A 14 9.71 0.53 4.66
C GLN A 14 11.00 1.12 4.05
N GLY A 15 11.27 2.41 4.26
CA GLY A 15 12.47 3.09 3.77
C GLY A 15 12.39 3.57 2.32
N PHE A 16 11.19 3.64 1.73
CA PHE A 16 11.00 4.23 0.41
C PHE A 16 10.97 5.76 0.51
N SER A 17 11.47 6.43 -0.52
CA SER A 17 11.51 7.89 -0.57
C SER A 17 10.13 8.53 -0.71
N ASP A 18 9.19 7.85 -1.38
CA ASP A 18 7.82 8.32 -1.61
C ASP A 18 6.87 7.14 -1.88
N GLU A 19 5.56 7.38 -1.75
CA GLU A 19 4.48 6.46 -2.12
C GLU A 19 4.66 5.90 -3.55
N SER A 20 5.08 6.73 -4.51
CA SER A 20 5.23 6.34 -5.91
C SER A 20 6.27 5.22 -6.12
N GLU A 21 7.37 5.26 -5.36
CA GLU A 21 8.43 4.25 -5.43
C GLU A 21 7.94 2.93 -4.83
N PHE A 22 7.28 3.01 -3.68
CA PHE A 22 6.63 1.87 -3.04
C PHE A 22 5.58 1.23 -3.93
N VAL A 23 4.67 2.01 -4.55
CA VAL A 23 3.60 1.48 -5.43
C VAL A 23 4.19 0.74 -6.63
N ARG A 24 5.29 1.25 -7.22
CA ARG A 24 5.98 0.60 -8.34
C ARG A 24 6.61 -0.73 -7.91
N ALA A 25 7.34 -0.73 -6.79
CA ALA A 25 7.96 -1.95 -6.24
C ALA A 25 6.91 -2.99 -5.85
N PHE A 26 5.88 -2.56 -5.10
CA PHE A 26 4.78 -3.41 -4.66
C PHE A 26 4.04 -4.02 -5.87
N ARG A 27 3.74 -3.24 -6.91
CA ARG A 27 3.12 -3.78 -8.12
C ARG A 27 4.02 -4.77 -8.85
N ARG A 28 5.34 -4.54 -8.88
CA ARG A 28 6.31 -5.46 -9.49
C ARG A 28 6.35 -6.81 -8.77
N TRP A 29 6.23 -6.81 -7.44
CA TRP A 29 6.29 -8.04 -6.63
C TRP A 29 4.92 -8.72 -6.48
N GLN A 30 3.86 -7.96 -6.16
CA GLN A 30 2.52 -8.47 -5.87
C GLN A 30 1.64 -8.60 -7.13
N GLY A 31 2.02 -7.96 -8.23
CA GLY A 31 1.22 -7.90 -9.47
C GLY A 31 0.07 -6.89 -9.45
N VAL A 32 -0.29 -6.34 -8.28
CA VAL A 32 -1.40 -5.38 -8.08
C VAL A 32 -0.94 -4.15 -7.30
N THR A 33 -1.69 -3.05 -7.37
CA THR A 33 -1.36 -1.85 -6.57
C THR A 33 -1.80 -2.00 -5.11
N PRO A 34 -1.13 -1.33 -4.14
CA PRO A 34 -1.52 -1.35 -2.73
C PRO A 34 -2.99 -0.94 -2.51
N ALA A 35 -3.48 0.06 -3.26
CA ALA A 35 -4.87 0.50 -3.20
C ALA A 35 -5.85 -0.61 -3.60
N ARG A 36 -5.55 -1.37 -4.67
CA ARG A 36 -6.37 -2.53 -5.06
C ARG A 36 -6.26 -3.68 -4.09
N PHE A 37 -5.08 -3.92 -3.52
CA PHE A 37 -4.90 -4.92 -2.48
C PHE A 37 -5.76 -4.60 -1.24
N LYS A 38 -5.75 -3.34 -0.80
CA LYS A 38 -6.58 -2.84 0.32
C LYS A 38 -8.08 -2.91 0.03
N ALA A 39 -8.50 -2.61 -1.19
CA ALA A 39 -9.90 -2.73 -1.61
C ALA A 39 -10.38 -4.19 -1.63
N GLN A 40 -9.51 -5.13 -2.01
CA GLN A 40 -9.83 -6.58 -2.04
C GLN A 40 -9.87 -7.20 -0.63
N GLY A 41 -9.05 -6.70 0.31
CA GLY A 41 -9.04 -7.15 1.70
C GLY A 41 -10.08 -6.49 2.61
N GLY A 42 -10.85 -5.51 2.12
CA GLY A 42 -11.81 -4.72 2.92
C GLY A 42 -13.28 -5.01 2.62
N GLY A 43 -13.59 -6.14 1.98
CA GLY A 43 -14.94 -6.51 1.56
C GLY A 43 -15.38 -7.90 2.02
N ARG A 44 -15.02 -8.32 3.23
CA ARG A 44 -15.45 -9.60 3.82
C ARG A 44 -15.64 -9.56 5.33
N ASP A 45 -16.58 -8.73 5.79
CA ASP A 45 -17.53 -9.00 6.88
C ASP A 45 -18.52 -7.83 7.04
#